data_AF-A0AAN1J7C4-F1
#
_entry.id   AF-A0AAN1J7C4-F1
#
_cell.length_a   1.000
_cell.length_b   1.000
_cell.length_c   1.000
_cell.angle_alpha   90.00
_cell.angle_beta   90.00
_cell.angle_gamma   90.00
#
_symmetry.space_group_name_H-M   'P 1'
#
loop_
_entity.id
_entity.type
_entity.pdbx_description
1 polymer ?
#
loop_
_entity_poly.entity_id
_entity_poly.type
_entity_poly.pdbx_seq_one_letter_code
_entity_poly.pdbx_strand_id
1 'polypeptide(L)' 'MQVFSYKGRSVECTAQSQKRSKVETYGFLGRIIFASDQAYPSPWVFDSAAGESYTTPELAELACYERGKEIIDSEGWGGH' A
#
# COMPACT_ATOMS: atom_id res chain seq x y z
N MET A 1 -4.87 -10.00 -1.86
CA MET A 1 -4.98 -9.19 -0.65
C MET A 1 -4.10 -9.82 0.40
N GLN A 2 -3.06 -9.11 0.81
CA GLN A 2 -2.09 -9.54 1.81
C GLN A 2 -1.97 -8.49 2.90
N VAL A 3 -1.92 -8.92 4.16
CA VAL A 3 -1.74 -8.04 5.31
C VAL A 3 -0.34 -8.27 5.86
N PHE A 4 0.46 -7.22 5.91
CA PHE A 4 1.80 -7.23 6.44
C PHE A 4 1.86 -6.42 7.73
N SER A 5 2.73 -6.81 8.66
CA SER A 5 3.01 -6.02 9.87
C SER A 5 4.34 -5.30 9.73
N TYR A 6 4.40 -4.02 10.09
CA TYR A 6 5.63 -3.23 10.11
C TYR A 6 5.60 -2.19 11.23
N LYS A 7 6.60 -2.19 12.11
CA LYS A 7 6.73 -1.27 13.25
C LYS A 7 5.45 -1.12 14.09
N GLY A 8 4.77 -2.23 14.38
CA GLY A 8 3.52 -2.24 15.16
C GLY A 8 2.29 -1.73 14.43
N ARG A 9 2.39 -1.50 13.11
CA ARG A 9 1.28 -1.10 12.23
C ARG A 9 1.00 -2.20 11.21
N SER A 10 -0.24 -2.31 10.75
CA SER A 10 -0.62 -3.25 9.70
C SER A 10 -0.74 -2.53 8.36
N VAL A 11 -0.10 -3.05 7.32
CA VAL A 11 -0.20 -2.58 5.94
C VAL A 11 -0.98 -3.64 5.16
N GLU A 12 -2.21 -3.34 4.80
CA GLU A 12 -3.02 -4.19 3.93
C GLU A 12 -2.81 -3.78 2.48
N CYS A 13 -2.37 -4.71 1.65
CA CYS A 13 -2.08 -4.53 0.24
C CYS A 13 -3.02 -5.38 -0.61
N THR A 14 -3.60 -4.76 -1.64
CA THR A 14 -4.47 -5.43 -2.61
C THR A 14 -3.99 -5.11 -4.01
N ALA A 15 -3.54 -6.11 -4.75
CA ALA A 15 -3.30 -5.97 -6.18
C ALA A 15 -4.64 -5.72 -6.92
N GLN A 16 -4.65 -4.76 -7.83
CA GLN A 16 -5.79 -4.45 -8.70
C GLN A 16 -5.42 -4.75 -10.15
N SER A 17 -6.13 -5.67 -10.79
CA SER A 17 -5.92 -5.94 -12.20
C SER A 17 -6.42 -4.77 -13.05
N GLN A 18 -5.56 -4.32 -13.95
CA GLN A 18 -5.83 -3.31 -14.96
C GLN A 18 -5.60 -3.95 -16.32
N LYS A 19 -6.70 -4.17 -17.05
CA LYS A 19 -6.65 -4.74 -18.39
C LYS A 19 -6.48 -3.62 -19.41
N ARG A 20 -5.24 -3.36 -19.84
CA ARG A 20 -4.94 -2.33 -20.84
C ARG A 20 -4.41 -3.01 -22.11
N SER A 21 -5.19 -2.94 -23.19
CA SER A 21 -4.76 -3.32 -24.55
C SER A 21 -4.05 -4.68 -24.65
N LYS A 22 -4.78 -5.77 -24.36
CA LYS A 22 -4.35 -7.19 -24.45
C LYS A 22 -3.30 -7.65 -23.43
N VAL A 23 -2.66 -6.75 -22.70
CA VAL A 23 -1.75 -7.10 -21.58
C VAL A 23 -2.49 -6.91 -20.27
N GLU A 24 -2.48 -7.92 -19.42
CA GLU A 24 -2.94 -7.80 -18.05
C GLU A 24 -1.81 -7.24 -17.20
N THR A 25 -2.06 -6.08 -16.62
CA THR A 25 -1.15 -5.41 -15.69
C THR A 25 -1.83 -5.29 -14.34
N TYR A 26 -1.05 -5.09 -13.29
CA TYR A 26 -1.56 -4.97 -11.94
C TYR A 26 -1.05 -3.66 -11.33
N GLY A 27 -1.94 -2.86 -10.75
CA GLY A 27 -1.59 -1.82 -9.79
C GLY A 27 -1.79 -2.35 -8.37
N PHE A 28 -1.65 -1.48 -7.37
CA PHE A 28 -1.97 -1.83 -5.99
C PHE A 28 -2.76 -0.74 -5.28
N LEU A 29 -3.55 -1.16 -4.29
CA LEU A 29 -4.15 -0.32 -3.29
C LEU A 29 -3.64 -0.78 -1.92
N GLY A 30 -3.02 0.12 -1.18
CA GLY A 30 -2.50 -0.08 0.16
C GLY A 30 -3.32 0.68 1.20
N ARG A 31 -3.48 0.08 2.38
CA ARG A 31 -4.16 0.67 3.55
C ARG A 31 -3.32 0.44 4.81
N ILE A 32 -2.90 1.51 5.46
CA ILE A 32 -2.20 1.45 6.75
C ILE A 32 -3.25 1.52 7.86
N ILE A 33 -3.35 0.45 8.64
CA ILE A 33 -4.22 0.34 9.80
C ILE A 33 -3.36 0.60 11.04
N PHE A 34 -3.70 1.67 11.75
CA PHE A 34 -3.10 1.99 13.04
C PHE A 34 -3.77 1.15 14.12
N ALA A 35 -2.98 0.50 14.98
CA ALA A 35 -3.52 -0.18 16.15
C ALA A 35 -4.25 0.87 17.00
N SER A 36 -5.54 0.62 17.27
CA SER A 36 -6.46 1.52 17.95
C SER A 36 -5.94 2.02 19.29
N ASP A 37 -5.20 3.13 19.28
CA ASP A 37 -5.08 4.03 20.41
C ASP A 37 -4.68 5.42 19.87
N GLN A 38 -5.67 6.31 19.84
CA GLN A 38 -5.53 7.77 19.69
C GLN A 38 -5.16 8.32 18.29
N ALA A 39 -6.01 9.23 17.81
CA ALA A 39 -5.80 10.23 16.74
C ALA A 39 -6.19 9.92 15.27
N TYR A 40 -6.18 8.69 14.76
CA TYR A 40 -6.48 8.45 13.33
C TYR A 40 -7.74 7.58 13.14
N PRO A 41 -8.93 8.19 12.95
CA PRO A 41 -10.20 7.47 12.83
C PRO A 41 -10.36 6.71 11.50
N SER A 42 -9.40 6.82 10.57
CA SER A 42 -9.47 6.14 9.27
C SER A 42 -8.10 5.62 8.85
N PRO A 43 -8.05 4.43 8.21
CA PRO A 43 -6.81 3.89 7.67
C PRO A 43 -6.25 4.83 6.61
N TRP A 44 -4.94 5.02 6.59
CA TRP A 44 -4.28 5.79 5.54
C TRP A 44 -4.26 4.97 4.26
N VAL A 45 -4.95 5.45 3.24
CA VAL A 45 -5.05 4.76 1.94
C VAL A 45 -4.03 5.37 0.97
N PHE A 46 -3.33 4.51 0.23
CA PHE A 46 -2.38 4.89 -0.80
C PHE A 46 -2.48 3.92 -1.98
N ASP A 47 -2.15 4.35 -3.18
CA ASP A 47 -2.20 3.53 -4.39
C ASP A 47 -0.93 3.66 -5.23
N SER A 48 -0.78 2.76 -6.19
CA SER A 48 0.32 2.79 -7.17
C SER A 48 0.26 4.07 -8.02
N ALA A 49 1.41 4.70 -8.26
CA ALA A 49 1.48 5.93 -9.05
C ALA A 49 0.94 5.75 -10.48
N ALA A 50 0.45 6.84 -11.09
CA ALA A 50 -0.05 6.82 -12.46
C ALA A 50 1.05 6.35 -13.45
N GLY A 51 0.85 5.18 -14.05
CA GLY A 51 1.81 4.56 -14.98
C GLY A 51 2.67 3.46 -14.35
N GLU A 52 2.64 3.31 -13.02
CA GLU A 52 3.25 2.18 -12.34
C GLU A 52 2.36 0.96 -12.50
N SER A 53 2.93 -0.09 -13.11
CA SER A 53 2.20 -1.30 -13.44
C SER A 53 3.12 -2.51 -13.34
N TYR A 54 2.59 -3.57 -12.75
CA TYR A 54 3.30 -4.80 -12.48
C TYR A 54 2.76 -5.92 -13.36
N THR A 55 3.62 -6.85 -13.71
CA THR A 55 3.24 -8.00 -14.57
C THR A 55 2.55 -9.12 -13.81
N THR A 56 2.64 -9.11 -12.47
CA THR A 56 2.06 -10.13 -11.58
C THR A 56 1.47 -9.45 -10.34
N PRO A 57 0.42 -10.02 -9.73
CA PRO A 57 -0.17 -9.47 -8.51
C PRO A 57 0.82 -9.47 -7.32
N GLU A 58 1.69 -10.48 -7.21
CA GLU A 58 2.67 -10.59 -6.12
C GLU A 58 3.68 -9.43 -6.11
N LEU A 59 4.15 -9.01 -7.29
CA LEU A 59 5.02 -7.85 -7.42
C LEU A 59 4.30 -6.55 -7.03
N ALA A 60 3.02 -6.42 -7.37
CA ALA A 60 2.21 -5.26 -6.97
C ALA A 60 1.99 -5.23 -5.45
N GLU A 61 1.72 -6.37 -4.82
CA GLU A 61 1.58 -6.48 -3.36
C GLU A 61 2.90 -6.22 -2.63
N LEU A 62 4.03 -6.68 -3.18
CA LEU A 62 5.36 -6.39 -2.62
C LEU A 62 5.69 -4.90 -2.72
N ALA A 63 5.47 -4.27 -3.87
CA ALA A 63 5.70 -2.85 -4.05
C ALA A 63 4.79 -2.00 -3.15
N CYS A 64 3.52 -2.41 -2.99
CA CYS A 64 2.62 -1.83 -2.01
C CYS A 64 3.19 -1.88 -0.59
N TYR A 65 3.76 -3.02 -0.19
CA TYR A 65 4.36 -3.18 1.12
C TYR A 65 5.57 -2.26 1.30
N GLU A 66 6.49 -2.22 0.32
CA GLU A 66 7.64 -1.30 0.34
C GLU A 66 7.17 0.15 0.49
N ARG A 67 6.17 0.56 -0.28
CA ARG A 67 5.60 1.92 -0.20
C ARG A 67 4.95 2.19 1.15
N GLY A 68 4.23 1.22 1.70
CA GLY A 68 3.65 1.30 3.04
C GLY A 68 4.71 1.48 4.13
N LYS A 69 5.86 0.81 4.01
CA LYS A 69 7.00 1.03 4.92
C LYS A 69 7.54 2.45 4.81
N GLU A 70 7.74 2.96 3.58
CA GLU A 70 8.21 4.33 3.38
C GLU A 70 7.27 5.36 4.00
N ILE A 71 5.95 5.18 3.86
CA ILE A 71 4.96 6.05 4.49
C ILE A 71 5.07 5.96 6.01
N ILE A 72 5.11 4.75 6.58
CA ILE A 72 5.26 4.54 8.02
C ILE A 72 6.57 5.14 8.56
N ASP A 73 7.67 5.06 7.81
CA ASP A 73 8.96 5.65 8.16
C ASP A 73 8.96 7.17 8.02
N SER A 74 8.29 7.71 7.00
CA SER A 74 8.16 9.15 6.76
C SER A 74 7.31 9.85 7.83
N GLU A 75 6.28 9.20 8.35
CA GLU A 75 5.48 9.70 9.49
C GLU A 75 6.31 9.86 10.78
N GLY A 76 7.56 9.36 10.81
CA GLY A 76 8.51 9.57 11.90
C GLY A 76 9.20 10.94 11.95
N TRP A 77 8.94 11.84 11.00
CA TRP A 77 9.65 13.13 10.89
C TRP A 77 8.70 14.31 10.60
N GLY A 78 8.01 14.79 11.64
CA GLY A 78 7.59 16.20 11.84
C GLY A 78 6.70 16.90 10.80
N GLY A 79 5.43 17.11 11.15
CA GLY A 79 4.69 18.32 10.73
C GLY A 79 3.38 18.12 9.98
N HIS A 80 2.38 17.52 10.61
CA HIS A 80 0.97 17.92 10.46
C HIS A 80 0.27 17.81 11.82
#